data_AF-A0AAJ0HM09-F1
#
_entry.id   AF-A0AAJ0HM09-F1
#
_cell.length_a   1.000
_cell.length_b   1.000
_cell.length_c   1.000
_cell.angle_alpha   90.00
_cell.angle_beta   90.00
_cell.angle_gamma   90.00
#
_symmetry.space_group_name_H-M   'P 1'
#
loop_
_entity.id
_entity.type
_entity.pdbx_description
1 polymer ?
#
loop_
_entity_poly.entity_id
_entity_poly.type
_entity_poly.pdbx_seq_one_letter_code
_entity_poly.pdbx_strand_id
1 'polypeptide(L)'
;MTQLTLPPAANCRYTFVGEGAANVVFEVHPQPEGGESNSHNVFKGYLLRVPKAGTKAFPYSELQSYWESVVRPLFEEGDLTEQRLVRLDASGETISSLNKVLEKNEARRRKDFRGSRVAKAEYGMLVEDMCKKHPDDVVLEFKPKWLAQSPSAPASARRCRNCAREACKSSGKPIICSLDFFESPSDPQALPLTLARLTSSLLPKNPESSEHRRLAHWLQINTLIPRLRDLQVSFDGNGPLSPNTDAGDLQLAMTLRDCSCFVRIPARAGLPVEAKIADLDKKNGKAKLEYWQRTERELIEGGYYEGTEQPPGKTNCLLERAAANQF
;
A
#
# COMPACT_ATOMS: atom_id res chain seq x y z
N MET A 1 -15.31 10.77 -21.40
CA MET A 1 -14.59 9.49 -21.59
C MET A 1 -15.60 8.40 -21.85
N THR A 2 -15.34 7.53 -22.82
CA THR A 2 -16.19 6.36 -23.10
C THR A 2 -16.19 5.45 -21.89
N GLN A 3 -17.38 5.09 -21.38
CA GLN A 3 -17.50 4.22 -20.21
C GLN A 3 -16.99 2.83 -20.54
N LEU A 4 -16.03 2.35 -19.76
CA LEU A 4 -15.41 1.04 -19.93
C LEU A 4 -16.31 -0.04 -19.31
N THR A 5 -16.57 -1.11 -20.03
CA THR A 5 -17.45 -2.20 -19.59
C THR A 5 -16.70 -3.53 -19.70
N LEU A 6 -16.82 -4.40 -18.69
CA LEU A 6 -16.26 -5.74 -18.75
C LEU A 6 -16.98 -6.57 -19.84
N PRO A 7 -16.26 -7.46 -20.56
CA PRO A 7 -16.91 -8.45 -21.41
C PRO A 7 -17.86 -9.33 -20.58
N PRO A 8 -18.86 -9.96 -21.22
CA PRO A 8 -19.74 -10.91 -20.55
C PRO A 8 -18.95 -11.95 -19.76
N ALA A 9 -19.44 -12.32 -18.58
CA ALA A 9 -18.72 -13.22 -17.68
C ALA A 9 -18.43 -14.59 -18.32
N ALA A 10 -19.32 -15.08 -19.19
CA ALA A 10 -19.15 -16.30 -19.97
C ALA A 10 -17.88 -16.28 -20.86
N ASN A 11 -17.43 -15.08 -21.25
CA ASN A 11 -16.29 -14.87 -22.14
C ASN A 11 -15.02 -14.47 -21.37
N CYS A 12 -15.00 -14.63 -20.04
CA CYS A 12 -13.88 -14.25 -19.21
C CYS A 12 -13.48 -15.39 -18.29
N ARG A 13 -12.16 -15.65 -18.21
CA ARG A 13 -11.58 -16.46 -17.14
C ARG A 13 -10.92 -15.54 -16.12
N TYR A 14 -11.13 -15.83 -14.84
CA TYR A 14 -10.57 -15.04 -13.74
C TYR A 14 -9.58 -15.85 -12.92
N THR A 15 -8.47 -15.23 -12.51
CA THR A 15 -7.46 -15.81 -11.62
C THR A 15 -7.37 -14.97 -10.35
N PHE A 16 -7.37 -15.60 -9.18
CA PHE A 16 -7.18 -14.89 -7.91
C PHE A 16 -5.72 -14.42 -7.80
N VAL A 17 -5.54 -13.12 -7.55
CA VAL A 17 -4.20 -12.51 -7.37
C VAL A 17 -3.94 -12.23 -5.89
N GLY A 18 -4.87 -11.57 -5.22
CA GLY A 18 -4.70 -11.18 -3.82
C GLY A 18 -5.92 -10.50 -3.25
N GLU A 19 -5.86 -10.16 -1.96
CA GLU A 19 -6.96 -9.48 -1.28
C GLU A 19 -6.49 -8.68 -0.06
N GLY A 20 -7.18 -7.57 0.18
CA GLY A 20 -7.05 -6.77 1.38
C GLY A 20 -8.27 -6.91 2.28
N ALA A 21 -8.39 -6.04 3.29
CA ALA A 21 -9.56 -6.04 4.17
C ALA A 21 -10.85 -5.60 3.43
N ALA A 22 -10.72 -4.70 2.47
CA ALA A 22 -11.87 -4.11 1.78
C ALA A 22 -12.12 -4.65 0.37
N ASN A 23 -11.08 -5.17 -0.30
CA ASN A 23 -11.11 -5.46 -1.74
C ASN A 23 -10.45 -6.81 -2.05
N VAL A 24 -10.81 -7.37 -3.20
CA VAL A 24 -10.19 -8.55 -3.81
C VAL A 24 -9.69 -8.18 -5.20
N VAL A 25 -8.56 -8.73 -5.62
CA VAL A 25 -7.94 -8.47 -6.93
C VAL A 25 -7.85 -9.76 -7.73
N PHE A 26 -8.23 -9.67 -9.00
CA PHE A 26 -8.23 -10.77 -9.96
C PHE A 26 -7.52 -10.36 -11.25
N GLU A 27 -6.87 -11.32 -11.89
CA GLU A 27 -6.49 -11.20 -13.29
C GLU A 27 -7.72 -11.53 -14.16
N VAL A 28 -7.90 -10.80 -15.25
CA VAL A 28 -8.99 -11.02 -16.22
C VAL A 28 -8.39 -11.49 -17.53
N HIS A 29 -8.83 -12.66 -18.00
CA HIS A 29 -8.46 -13.19 -19.31
C HIS A 29 -9.71 -13.27 -20.19
N PRO A 30 -9.96 -12.24 -21.03
CA PRO A 30 -11.00 -12.32 -22.05
C PRO A 30 -10.69 -13.45 -23.02
N GLN A 31 -11.68 -14.29 -23.32
CA GLN A 31 -11.62 -15.30 -24.35
C GLN A 31 -12.00 -14.68 -25.70
N PRO A 32 -11.28 -14.98 -26.79
CA PRO A 32 -11.60 -14.45 -28.10
C PRO A 32 -12.93 -15.04 -28.58
N GLU A 33 -13.94 -14.20 -28.78
CA GLU A 33 -15.10 -14.54 -29.59
C GLU A 33 -14.77 -14.27 -31.05
N GLY A 34 -14.42 -15.32 -31.82
CA GLY A 34 -14.57 -15.35 -33.28
C GLY A 34 -13.99 -14.20 -34.13
N GLY A 35 -13.07 -13.38 -33.61
CA GLY A 35 -12.46 -12.27 -34.33
C GLY A 35 -11.64 -11.37 -33.41
N GLU A 36 -10.55 -10.81 -33.92
CA GLU A 36 -9.64 -9.92 -33.18
C GLU A 36 -10.38 -8.66 -32.69
N SER A 37 -10.92 -8.72 -31.48
CA SER A 37 -11.56 -7.56 -30.84
C SER A 37 -10.54 -6.78 -30.01
N ASN A 38 -10.53 -5.45 -30.21
CA ASN A 38 -9.76 -4.47 -29.44
C ASN A 38 -9.98 -4.56 -27.90
N SER A 39 -11.01 -5.29 -27.43
CA SER A 39 -11.25 -5.55 -26.01
C SER A 39 -10.10 -6.28 -25.31
N HIS A 40 -9.34 -7.13 -26.03
CA HIS A 40 -8.17 -7.82 -25.48
C HIS A 40 -7.07 -6.87 -25.00
N ASN A 41 -6.97 -5.68 -25.61
CA ASN A 41 -5.88 -4.75 -25.31
C ASN A 41 -6.16 -3.92 -24.05
N VAL A 42 -7.43 -3.68 -23.69
CA VAL A 42 -7.77 -2.76 -22.60
C VAL A 42 -7.54 -3.36 -21.21
N PHE A 43 -7.62 -4.69 -21.09
CA PHE A 43 -7.31 -5.40 -19.83
C PHE A 43 -5.84 -5.80 -19.73
N LYS A 44 -5.07 -5.69 -20.81
CA LYS A 44 -3.66 -6.03 -20.82
C LYS A 44 -2.88 -5.07 -19.91
N GLY A 45 -2.17 -5.62 -18.93
CA GLY A 45 -1.42 -4.84 -17.95
C GLY A 45 -2.28 -4.23 -16.84
N TYR A 46 -3.52 -4.69 -16.67
CA TYR A 46 -4.40 -4.30 -15.58
C TYR A 46 -5.00 -5.52 -14.87
N LEU A 47 -5.29 -5.35 -13.59
CA LEU A 47 -5.99 -6.29 -12.74
C LEU A 47 -7.37 -5.73 -12.37
N LEU A 48 -8.35 -6.61 -12.19
CA LEU A 48 -9.68 -6.26 -11.72
C LEU A 48 -9.73 -6.30 -10.19
N ARG A 49 -9.82 -5.12 -9.58
CA ARG A 49 -10.13 -4.92 -8.17
C ARG A 49 -11.65 -4.82 -7.98
N VAL A 50 -12.20 -5.52 -7.00
CA VAL A 50 -13.64 -5.50 -6.65
C VAL A 50 -13.84 -5.42 -5.14
N PRO A 51 -14.94 -4.79 -4.67
CA PRO A 51 -15.20 -4.61 -3.25
C PRO A 51 -15.67 -5.91 -2.59
N LYS A 52 -15.30 -6.11 -1.32
CA LYS A 52 -15.82 -7.18 -0.47
C LYS A 52 -17.17 -6.78 0.14
N ALA A 53 -18.05 -7.76 0.28
CA ALA A 53 -19.33 -7.61 0.97
C ALA A 53 -19.13 -7.25 2.46
N GLY A 54 -20.02 -6.42 3.01
CA GLY A 54 -20.01 -6.03 4.42
C GLY A 54 -18.93 -5.02 4.81
N THR A 55 -18.25 -4.41 3.84
CA THR A 55 -17.25 -3.37 4.10
C THR A 55 -17.88 -1.98 4.10
N LYS A 56 -17.30 -1.05 4.86
CA LYS A 56 -17.71 0.37 4.89
C LYS A 56 -16.91 1.22 3.89
N ALA A 57 -16.46 0.61 2.78
CA ALA A 57 -15.72 1.32 1.75
C ALA A 57 -16.67 2.23 0.93
N PHE A 58 -16.16 3.35 0.44
CA PHE A 58 -16.93 4.20 -0.47
C PHE A 58 -17.17 3.50 -1.81
N PRO A 59 -18.22 3.86 -2.56
CA PRO A 59 -18.44 3.38 -3.92
C PRO A 59 -17.23 3.71 -4.82
N TYR A 60 -16.92 2.82 -5.75
CA TYR A 60 -15.75 2.99 -6.62
C TYR A 60 -15.82 4.22 -7.53
N SER A 61 -17.02 4.68 -7.90
CA SER A 61 -17.20 5.94 -8.62
C SER A 61 -16.71 7.14 -7.80
N GLU A 62 -17.01 7.17 -6.50
CA GLU A 62 -16.50 8.19 -5.59
C GLU A 62 -14.99 8.07 -5.38
N LEU A 63 -14.48 6.84 -5.25
CA LEU A 63 -13.03 6.60 -5.14
C LEU A 63 -12.27 7.04 -6.39
N GLN A 64 -12.82 6.80 -7.59
CA GLN A 64 -12.22 7.26 -8.84
C GLN A 64 -12.21 8.79 -8.92
N SER A 65 -13.35 9.44 -8.62
CA SER A 65 -13.44 10.90 -8.64
C SER A 65 -12.46 11.54 -7.63
N TYR A 66 -12.34 10.97 -6.43
CA TYR A 66 -11.36 11.40 -5.44
C TYR A 66 -9.92 11.21 -5.94
N TRP A 67 -9.61 10.05 -6.54
CA TRP A 67 -8.28 9.79 -7.06
C TRP A 67 -7.92 10.79 -8.17
N GLU A 68 -8.82 11.05 -9.12
CA GLU A 68 -8.58 11.97 -10.23
C GLU A 68 -8.44 13.43 -9.80
N SER A 69 -9.28 13.88 -8.86
CA SER A 69 -9.37 15.30 -8.49
C SER A 69 -8.49 15.69 -7.31
N VAL A 70 -8.18 14.75 -6.40
CA VAL A 70 -7.43 15.04 -5.17
C VAL A 70 -6.06 14.38 -5.16
N VAL A 71 -5.97 13.10 -5.53
CA VAL A 71 -4.72 12.34 -5.37
C VAL A 71 -3.77 12.56 -6.55
N ARG A 72 -4.24 12.31 -7.77
CA ARG A 72 -3.44 12.34 -8.99
C ARG A 72 -2.68 13.67 -9.18
N PRO A 73 -3.28 14.86 -8.92
CA PRO A 73 -2.57 16.13 -9.07
C PRO A 73 -1.38 16.32 -8.12
N LEU A 74 -1.28 15.51 -7.06
CA LEU A 74 -0.21 15.62 -6.06
C LEU A 74 1.08 14.91 -6.49
N PHE A 75 1.06 14.10 -7.54
CA PHE A 75 2.17 13.23 -7.94
C PHE A 75 2.57 13.48 -9.40
N GLU A 76 3.81 13.12 -9.76
CA GLU A 76 4.26 13.21 -11.14
C GLU A 76 3.67 12.07 -11.99
N GLU A 77 3.74 12.23 -13.31
CA GLU A 77 3.38 11.15 -14.21
C GLU A 77 4.26 9.91 -13.96
N GLY A 78 3.64 8.76 -13.74
CA GLY A 78 4.33 7.51 -13.47
C GLY A 78 4.60 7.21 -11.99
N ASP A 79 4.39 8.15 -11.06
CA ASP A 79 4.54 7.92 -9.62
C ASP A 79 3.43 7.04 -9.02
N LEU A 80 2.25 7.03 -9.67
CA LEU A 80 1.06 6.32 -9.20
C LEU A 80 0.75 5.13 -10.10
N THR A 81 0.21 4.07 -9.50
CA THR A 81 -0.46 3.02 -10.28
C THR A 81 -1.70 3.60 -10.93
N GLU A 82 -1.84 3.42 -12.23
CA GLU A 82 -3.04 3.86 -12.94
C GLU A 82 -4.29 3.09 -12.47
N GLN A 83 -5.43 3.78 -12.40
CA GLN A 83 -6.71 3.16 -12.11
C GLN A 83 -7.84 3.71 -12.96
N ARG A 84 -8.77 2.83 -13.34
CA ARG A 84 -9.91 3.15 -14.23
C ARG A 84 -11.16 2.42 -13.78
N LEU A 85 -12.25 3.17 -13.72
CA LEU A 85 -13.56 2.60 -13.41
C LEU A 85 -14.02 1.70 -14.57
N VAL A 86 -14.50 0.50 -14.24
CA VAL A 86 -15.09 -0.42 -15.22
C VAL A 86 -16.45 -0.91 -14.74
N ARG A 87 -17.44 -0.89 -15.61
CA ARG A 87 -18.78 -1.39 -15.32
C ARG A 87 -18.78 -2.92 -15.32
N LEU A 88 -19.33 -3.51 -14.26
CA LEU A 88 -19.61 -4.94 -14.15
C LEU A 88 -20.94 -5.27 -14.82
N ASP A 89 -21.18 -6.53 -15.17
CA ASP A 89 -22.45 -6.93 -15.76
C ASP A 89 -23.62 -6.74 -14.79
N ALA A 90 -24.75 -6.24 -15.30
CA ALA A 90 -25.95 -6.01 -14.49
C ALA A 90 -26.62 -7.31 -14.01
N SER A 91 -26.37 -8.44 -14.70
CA SER A 91 -26.90 -9.76 -14.34
C SER A 91 -26.28 -10.35 -13.06
N GLY A 92 -25.11 -9.87 -12.64
CA GLY A 92 -24.36 -10.39 -11.48
C GLY A 92 -23.57 -11.67 -11.77
N GLU A 93 -23.45 -12.08 -13.03
CA GLU A 93 -22.73 -13.28 -13.45
C GLU A 93 -21.22 -13.16 -13.24
N THR A 94 -20.64 -11.96 -13.43
CA THR A 94 -19.23 -11.70 -13.11
C THR A 94 -19.00 -11.91 -11.63
N ILE A 95 -19.83 -11.33 -10.78
CA ILE A 95 -19.70 -11.45 -9.32
C ILE A 95 -19.85 -12.92 -8.89
N SER A 96 -20.78 -13.67 -9.48
CA SER A 96 -20.93 -15.11 -9.26
C SER A 96 -19.65 -15.86 -9.65
N SER A 97 -19.07 -15.55 -10.81
CA SER A 97 -17.84 -16.17 -11.31
C SER A 97 -16.63 -15.86 -10.42
N LEU A 98 -16.48 -14.62 -9.97
CA LEU A 98 -15.43 -14.21 -9.04
C LEU A 98 -15.55 -14.92 -7.69
N ASN A 99 -16.76 -15.07 -7.15
CA ASN A 99 -16.99 -15.80 -5.91
C ASN A 99 -16.67 -17.30 -6.04
N LYS A 100 -16.95 -17.94 -7.19
CA LYS A 100 -16.50 -19.32 -7.47
C LYS A 100 -14.97 -19.43 -7.46
N VAL A 101 -14.26 -18.42 -7.96
CA VAL A 101 -12.79 -18.38 -7.89
C VAL A 101 -12.31 -18.24 -6.45
N LEU A 102 -12.96 -17.42 -5.62
CA LEU A 102 -12.64 -17.32 -4.19
C LEU A 102 -12.81 -18.65 -3.46
N GLU A 103 -13.93 -19.34 -3.69
CA GLU A 103 -14.23 -20.64 -3.08
C GLU A 103 -13.17 -21.70 -3.44
N LYS A 104 -12.71 -21.73 -4.69
CA LYS A 104 -11.62 -22.62 -5.12
C LYS A 104 -10.28 -22.29 -4.46
N ASN A 105 -10.07 -21.04 -4.04
CA ASN A 105 -8.82 -20.58 -3.41
C ASN A 105 -8.90 -20.52 -1.89
N GLU A 106 -10.02 -20.92 -1.27
CA GLU A 106 -10.30 -20.71 0.15
C GLU A 106 -9.19 -21.18 1.11
N ALA A 107 -8.59 -22.33 0.82
CA ALA A 107 -7.50 -22.88 1.63
C ALA A 107 -6.22 -22.01 1.59
N ARG A 108 -5.96 -21.31 0.48
CA ARG A 108 -4.79 -20.43 0.28
C ARG A 108 -5.01 -19.03 0.85
N ARG A 109 -6.27 -18.64 1.07
CA ARG A 109 -6.63 -17.32 1.60
C ARG A 109 -6.28 -17.21 3.08
N ARG A 110 -5.92 -15.99 3.49
CA ARG A 110 -5.64 -15.65 4.90
C ARG A 110 -6.85 -15.99 5.77
N LYS A 111 -6.63 -16.57 6.95
CA LYS A 111 -7.70 -17.06 7.85
C LYS A 111 -8.82 -16.03 8.06
N ASP A 112 -8.46 -14.78 8.37
CA ASP A 112 -9.44 -13.69 8.63
C ASP A 112 -10.26 -13.26 7.40
N PHE A 113 -9.87 -13.70 6.20
CA PHE A 113 -10.58 -13.39 4.96
C PHE A 113 -11.42 -14.55 4.44
N ARG A 114 -11.23 -15.76 4.99
CA ARG A 114 -12.06 -16.92 4.63
C ARG A 114 -13.52 -16.64 4.96
N GLY A 115 -14.41 -17.10 4.10
CA GLY A 115 -15.85 -16.83 4.14
C GLY A 115 -16.25 -15.50 3.50
N SER A 116 -15.33 -14.55 3.32
CA SER A 116 -15.70 -13.29 2.65
C SER A 116 -16.04 -13.51 1.17
N ARG A 117 -16.92 -12.65 0.64
CA ARG A 117 -17.43 -12.69 -0.74
C ARG A 117 -17.28 -11.33 -1.40
N VAL A 118 -17.32 -11.29 -2.72
CA VAL A 118 -17.42 -10.05 -3.51
C VAL A 118 -18.81 -9.44 -3.29
N ALA A 119 -18.86 -8.12 -3.09
CA ALA A 119 -20.11 -7.39 -2.90
C ALA A 119 -20.91 -7.30 -4.21
N LYS A 120 -22.23 -7.14 -4.10
CA LYS A 120 -23.05 -6.67 -5.22
C LYS A 120 -22.63 -5.23 -5.54
N ALA A 121 -22.08 -5.00 -6.72
CA ALA A 121 -21.57 -3.70 -7.15
C ALA A 121 -21.82 -3.51 -8.64
N GLU A 122 -22.08 -2.27 -9.04
CA GLU A 122 -22.19 -1.88 -10.45
C GLU A 122 -20.81 -1.73 -11.11
N TYR A 123 -19.78 -1.39 -10.32
CA TYR A 123 -18.45 -1.08 -10.81
C TYR A 123 -17.37 -1.91 -10.12
N GLY A 124 -16.37 -2.29 -10.91
CA GLY A 124 -15.03 -2.66 -10.47
C GLY A 124 -14.03 -1.57 -10.82
N MET A 125 -12.78 -1.78 -10.46
CA MET A 125 -11.67 -0.89 -10.79
C MET A 125 -10.59 -1.70 -11.49
N LEU A 126 -10.22 -1.29 -12.70
CA LEU A 126 -8.99 -1.76 -13.33
C LEU A 126 -7.84 -1.01 -12.67
N VAL A 127 -6.89 -1.73 -12.10
CA VAL A 127 -5.69 -1.19 -11.48
C VAL A 127 -4.46 -1.71 -12.22
N GLU A 128 -3.46 -0.87 -12.43
CA GLU A 128 -2.24 -1.24 -13.14
C GLU A 128 -1.58 -2.47 -12.50
N ASP A 129 -1.20 -3.43 -13.35
CA ASP A 129 -0.52 -4.64 -12.90
C ASP A 129 0.97 -4.37 -12.65
N MET A 130 1.34 -4.35 -11.37
CA MET A 130 2.71 -4.24 -10.88
C MET A 130 3.37 -5.60 -10.58
N CYS A 131 2.75 -6.70 -11.00
CA CYS A 131 3.35 -8.03 -10.91
C CYS A 131 4.51 -8.20 -11.92
N LYS A 132 5.14 -9.38 -11.88
CA LYS A 132 6.28 -9.71 -12.75
C LYS A 132 5.88 -9.61 -14.23
N LYS A 133 6.63 -8.86 -15.04
CA LYS A 133 6.48 -8.84 -16.50
C LYS A 133 7.40 -9.86 -17.20
N HIS A 134 8.42 -10.32 -16.48
CA HIS A 134 9.32 -11.40 -16.86
C HIS A 134 9.50 -12.38 -15.68
N PRO A 135 9.70 -13.70 -15.88
CA PRO A 135 9.87 -14.66 -14.78
C PRO A 135 10.95 -14.27 -13.75
N ASP A 136 12.01 -13.65 -14.25
CA ASP A 136 13.17 -13.22 -13.47
C ASP A 136 13.04 -11.79 -12.89
N ASP A 137 11.93 -11.08 -13.15
CA ASP A 137 11.69 -9.81 -12.48
C ASP A 137 11.59 -10.02 -10.96
N VAL A 138 12.18 -9.12 -10.19
CA VAL A 138 11.98 -9.05 -8.73
C VAL A 138 10.91 -8.01 -8.46
N VAL A 139 9.88 -8.41 -7.71
CA VAL A 139 8.77 -7.53 -7.32
C VAL A 139 8.71 -7.48 -5.80
N LEU A 140 8.52 -6.28 -5.28
CA LEU A 140 8.39 -5.98 -3.86
C LEU A 140 7.14 -5.13 -3.66
N GLU A 141 6.43 -5.40 -2.58
CA GLU A 141 5.39 -4.54 -2.05
C GLU A 141 5.75 -4.19 -0.60
N PHE A 142 5.72 -2.91 -0.26
CA PHE A 142 5.83 -2.47 1.13
C PHE A 142 4.94 -1.28 1.42
N LYS A 143 4.62 -1.06 2.69
CA LYS A 143 3.92 0.16 3.12
C LYS A 143 4.94 1.13 3.72
N PRO A 144 5.16 2.32 3.12
CA PRO A 144 6.10 3.31 3.65
C PRO A 144 5.72 3.82 5.05
N LYS A 145 4.41 3.80 5.36
CA LYS A 145 3.82 4.26 6.63
C LYS A 145 4.14 5.75 6.90
N TRP A 146 4.49 6.08 8.13
CA TRP A 146 4.71 7.46 8.57
C TRP A 146 6.16 7.84 8.32
N LEU A 147 6.39 8.57 7.22
CA LEU A 147 7.74 8.93 6.76
C LEU A 147 8.35 10.12 7.50
N ALA A 148 7.60 10.71 8.43
CA ALA A 148 8.04 11.69 9.40
C ALA A 148 7.51 11.30 10.80
N GLN A 149 8.12 11.83 11.85
CA GLN A 149 7.64 11.64 13.22
C GLN A 149 6.22 12.21 13.35
N SER A 150 5.38 11.57 14.18
CA SER A 150 4.06 12.12 14.52
C SER A 150 4.22 13.48 15.19
N PRO A 151 3.47 14.53 14.78
CA PRO A 151 3.47 15.81 15.48
C PRO A 151 2.97 15.70 16.92
N SER A 152 2.16 14.66 17.22
CA SER A 152 1.68 14.37 18.57
C SER A 152 2.66 13.53 19.40
N ALA A 153 3.79 13.09 18.83
CA ALA A 153 4.79 12.34 19.60
C ALA A 153 5.43 13.24 20.67
N PRO A 154 5.72 12.72 21.87
CA PRO A 154 6.41 13.47 22.91
C PRO A 154 7.80 13.91 22.45
N ALA A 155 8.29 15.05 22.96
CA ALA A 155 9.64 15.54 22.65
C ALA A 155 10.75 14.56 23.09
N SER A 156 10.45 13.71 24.09
CA SER A 156 11.30 12.62 24.57
C SER A 156 11.23 11.34 23.73
N ALA A 157 10.47 11.31 22.63
CA ALA A 157 10.25 10.11 21.84
C ALA A 157 11.58 9.52 21.35
N ARG A 158 11.81 8.26 21.73
CA ARG A 158 12.93 7.44 21.27
C ARG A 158 12.56 6.57 20.08
N ARG A 159 11.27 6.43 19.77
CA ARG A 159 10.78 5.66 18.61
C ARG A 159 9.97 6.55 17.67
N CYS A 160 10.01 6.24 16.37
CA CYS A 160 9.05 6.81 15.43
C CYS A 160 7.68 6.15 15.64
N ARG A 161 6.61 6.80 15.19
CA ARG A 161 5.24 6.27 15.33
C ARG A 161 5.08 4.83 14.83
N ASN A 162 5.71 4.47 13.72
CA ASN A 162 5.61 3.11 13.18
C ASN A 162 6.24 2.08 14.14
N CYS A 163 7.41 2.38 14.67
CA CYS A 163 8.12 1.56 15.67
C CYS A 163 7.36 1.48 17.00
N ALA A 164 6.83 2.61 17.50
CA ALA A 164 5.98 2.63 18.68
C ALA A 164 4.73 1.76 18.49
N ARG A 165 4.09 1.83 17.31
CA ARG A 165 2.90 1.02 17.01
C ARG A 165 3.20 -0.46 16.91
N GLU A 166 4.37 -0.85 16.43
CA GLU A 166 4.77 -2.25 16.41
C GLU A 166 5.05 -2.79 17.81
N ALA A 167 5.77 -2.02 18.64
CA ALA A 167 5.99 -2.35 20.05
C ALA A 167 4.64 -2.54 20.78
N CYS A 168 3.68 -1.65 20.55
CA CYS A 168 2.32 -1.73 21.11
C CYS A 168 1.54 -2.98 20.67
N LYS A 169 1.76 -3.49 19.46
CA LYS A 169 1.09 -4.72 19.02
C LYS A 169 1.74 -5.99 19.56
N SER A 170 2.94 -5.88 20.17
CA SER A 170 3.76 -7.02 20.61
C SER A 170 3.88 -8.12 19.57
N SER A 171 3.83 -7.76 18.28
CA SER A 171 3.68 -8.77 17.22
C SER A 171 4.97 -9.55 16.99
N GLY A 172 6.10 -9.02 17.49
CA GLY A 172 7.44 -9.56 17.32
C GLY A 172 7.90 -9.56 15.86
N LYS A 173 7.08 -9.00 14.96
CA LYS A 173 7.38 -8.98 13.53
C LYS A 173 8.33 -7.82 13.27
N PRO A 174 9.46 -8.10 12.62
CA PRO A 174 10.35 -7.02 12.25
C PRO A 174 9.68 -6.12 11.22
N ILE A 175 9.57 -4.82 11.52
CA ILE A 175 9.08 -3.80 10.59
C ILE A 175 10.23 -2.95 10.06
N ILE A 176 9.93 -2.19 9.00
CA ILE A 176 10.79 -1.12 8.51
C ILE A 176 10.59 0.10 9.42
N CYS A 177 11.68 0.68 9.92
CA CYS A 177 11.61 2.03 10.49
C CYS A 177 11.46 3.02 9.33
N SER A 178 10.31 3.67 9.23
CA SER A 178 10.01 4.57 8.11
C SER A 178 10.96 5.77 8.00
N LEU A 179 11.69 6.10 9.06
CA LEU A 179 12.69 7.18 9.02
C LEU A 179 14.00 6.72 8.36
N ASP A 180 14.29 5.42 8.30
CA ASP A 180 15.52 4.89 7.69
C ASP A 180 15.61 5.17 6.19
N PHE A 181 14.49 5.52 5.53
CA PHE A 181 14.48 5.90 4.11
C PHE A 181 15.25 7.20 3.81
N PHE A 182 15.59 8.02 4.81
CA PHE A 182 16.18 9.36 4.61
C PHE A 182 17.59 9.54 5.20
N GLU A 183 18.08 8.56 5.95
CA GLU A 183 19.15 8.79 6.92
C GLU A 183 20.43 8.00 6.59
N SER A 184 20.56 7.57 5.33
CA SER A 184 21.70 6.75 4.89
C SER A 184 23.07 7.38 5.17
N PRO A 185 23.27 8.72 5.20
CA PRO A 185 24.56 9.31 5.58
C PRO A 185 24.76 9.47 7.10
N SER A 186 23.71 9.75 7.86
CA SER A 186 23.72 10.03 9.30
C SER A 186 23.71 8.76 10.14
N ASP A 187 23.12 7.69 9.63
CA ASP A 187 23.15 6.35 10.21
C ASP A 187 23.54 5.31 9.14
N PRO A 188 24.78 4.78 9.16
CA PRO A 188 25.23 3.80 8.18
C PRO A 188 24.44 2.48 8.25
N GLN A 189 23.63 2.24 9.28
CA GLN A 189 22.77 1.06 9.40
C GLN A 189 21.40 1.25 8.72
N ALA A 190 20.97 2.48 8.43
CA ALA A 190 19.63 2.77 7.91
C ALA A 190 19.34 2.04 6.58
N LEU A 191 20.24 2.16 5.60
CA LEU A 191 20.08 1.50 4.31
C LEU A 191 20.21 -0.04 4.41
N PRO A 192 21.23 -0.62 5.08
CA PRO A 192 21.31 -2.06 5.29
C PRO A 192 20.08 -2.65 5.98
N LEU A 193 19.55 -2.00 7.02
CA LEU A 193 18.36 -2.45 7.72
C LEU A 193 17.12 -2.37 6.83
N THR A 194 16.95 -1.29 6.08
CA THR A 194 15.84 -1.12 5.13
C THR A 194 15.86 -2.20 4.06
N LEU A 195 17.03 -2.43 3.44
CA LEU A 195 17.23 -3.48 2.45
C LEU A 195 16.93 -4.86 3.02
N ALA A 196 17.51 -5.22 4.16
CA ALA A 196 17.31 -6.52 4.80
C ALA A 196 15.82 -6.79 5.09
N ARG A 197 15.05 -5.76 5.43
CA ARG A 197 13.60 -5.87 5.68
C ARG A 197 12.82 -6.02 4.37
N LEU A 198 13.09 -5.16 3.37
CA LEU A 198 12.41 -5.21 2.08
C LEU A 198 12.66 -6.53 1.35
N THR A 199 13.88 -7.05 1.41
CA THR A 199 14.25 -8.30 0.73
C THR A 199 14.06 -9.54 1.62
N SER A 200 13.48 -9.41 2.81
CA SER A 200 13.35 -10.51 3.78
C SER A 200 12.52 -11.69 3.27
N SER A 201 11.59 -11.44 2.35
CA SER A 201 10.75 -12.45 1.68
C SER A 201 11.29 -12.90 0.33
N LEU A 202 12.33 -12.25 -0.21
CA LEU A 202 12.91 -12.62 -1.50
C LEU A 202 13.79 -13.86 -1.37
N LEU A 203 13.77 -14.70 -2.41
CA LEU A 203 14.68 -15.83 -2.59
C LEU A 203 15.30 -15.74 -3.99
N PRO A 204 16.62 -15.98 -4.14
CA PRO A 204 17.62 -16.12 -3.07
C PRO A 204 17.93 -14.78 -2.39
N LYS A 205 18.26 -14.81 -1.10
CA LYS A 205 18.74 -13.64 -0.34
C LYS A 205 20.21 -13.39 -0.64
N ASN A 206 20.53 -12.99 -1.86
CA ASN A 206 21.91 -12.65 -2.23
C ASN A 206 22.10 -11.11 -2.17
N PRO A 207 22.75 -10.56 -1.12
CA PRO A 207 23.01 -9.13 -1.02
C PRO A 207 23.95 -8.61 -2.12
N GLU A 208 24.72 -9.49 -2.76
CA GLU A 208 25.62 -9.15 -3.87
C GLU A 208 24.91 -9.14 -5.24
N SER A 209 23.61 -9.45 -5.27
CA SER A 209 22.87 -9.54 -6.53
C SER A 209 22.75 -8.17 -7.22
N SER A 210 22.60 -8.21 -8.55
CA SER A 210 22.35 -7.00 -9.34
C SER A 210 21.09 -6.28 -8.87
N GLU A 211 20.04 -7.03 -8.53
CA GLU A 211 18.75 -6.53 -8.07
C GLU A 211 18.88 -5.85 -6.70
N HIS A 212 19.65 -6.44 -5.77
CA HIS A 212 19.90 -5.84 -4.46
C HIS A 212 20.63 -4.49 -4.61
N ARG A 213 21.68 -4.43 -5.43
CA ARG A 213 22.41 -3.18 -5.71
C ARG A 213 21.54 -2.13 -6.41
N ARG A 214 20.68 -2.55 -7.35
CA ARG A 214 19.75 -1.65 -8.04
C ARG A 214 18.66 -1.13 -7.12
N LEU A 215 18.16 -1.95 -6.20
CA LEU A 215 17.23 -1.51 -5.16
C LEU A 215 17.89 -0.52 -4.20
N ALA A 216 19.10 -0.81 -3.75
CA ALA A 216 19.88 0.08 -2.89
C ALA A 216 20.10 1.43 -3.55
N HIS A 217 20.53 1.42 -4.82
CA HIS A 217 20.69 2.63 -5.62
C HIS A 217 19.37 3.40 -5.76
N TRP A 218 18.27 2.73 -6.11
CA TRP A 218 16.95 3.38 -6.19
C TRP A 218 16.54 4.01 -4.85
N LEU A 219 16.71 3.31 -3.72
CA LEU A 219 16.41 3.85 -2.39
C LEU A 219 17.19 5.15 -2.09
N GLN A 220 18.41 5.27 -2.60
CA GLN A 220 19.25 6.46 -2.40
C GLN A 220 18.87 7.64 -3.30
N ILE A 221 18.39 7.40 -4.52
CA ILE A 221 18.21 8.47 -5.53
C ILE A 221 16.74 8.76 -5.89
N ASN A 222 15.79 7.96 -5.44
CA ASN A 222 14.38 8.14 -5.81
C ASN A 222 13.82 9.45 -5.26
N THR A 223 12.89 10.05 -6.01
CA THR A 223 12.13 11.25 -5.61
C THR A 223 10.74 10.92 -5.05
N LEU A 224 10.26 9.69 -5.28
CA LEU A 224 8.90 9.26 -4.92
C LEU A 224 8.67 9.21 -3.40
N ILE A 225 9.59 8.59 -2.64
CA ILE A 225 9.46 8.49 -1.18
C ILE A 225 9.65 9.86 -0.51
N PRO A 226 10.62 10.72 -0.90
CA PRO A 226 10.67 12.11 -0.45
C PRO A 226 9.38 12.90 -0.73
N ARG A 227 8.84 12.84 -1.95
CA ARG A 227 7.59 13.53 -2.29
C ARG A 227 6.42 13.06 -1.42
N LEU A 228 6.30 11.74 -1.23
CA LEU A 228 5.25 11.19 -0.36
C LEU A 228 5.38 11.70 1.09
N ARG A 229 6.60 11.77 1.65
CA ARG A 229 6.84 12.33 2.98
C ARG A 229 6.40 13.79 3.06
N ASP A 230 6.82 14.59 2.09
CA ASP A 230 6.55 16.03 2.12
C ASP A 230 5.03 16.30 2.04
N LEU A 231 4.30 15.52 1.23
CA LEU A 231 2.83 15.54 1.20
C LEU A 231 2.22 15.08 2.54
N GLN A 232 2.75 14.01 3.17
CA GLN A 232 2.25 13.56 4.48
C GLN A 232 2.39 14.63 5.57
N VAL A 233 3.43 15.47 5.50
CA VAL A 233 3.69 16.56 6.44
C VAL A 233 2.84 17.78 6.10
N SER A 234 2.74 18.15 4.82
CA SER A 234 1.99 19.34 4.40
C SER A 234 0.50 19.27 4.73
N PHE A 235 -0.09 18.06 4.69
CA PHE A 235 -1.50 17.84 5.00
C PHE A 235 -1.77 17.48 6.48
N ASP A 236 -0.74 17.38 7.33
CA ASP A 236 -0.96 17.13 8.76
C ASP A 236 0.22 17.62 9.62
N GLY A 237 0.18 18.92 9.95
CA GLY A 237 1.17 19.56 10.82
C GLY A 237 0.92 19.38 12.33
N ASN A 238 -0.30 19.05 12.75
CA ASN A 238 -0.69 19.04 14.17
C ASN A 238 -0.97 17.63 14.73
N GLY A 239 -1.02 16.62 13.86
CA GLY A 239 -1.27 15.24 14.24
C GLY A 239 -2.76 14.98 14.55
N PRO A 240 -3.09 13.71 14.83
CA PRO A 240 -4.49 13.29 14.99
C PRO A 240 -5.16 13.80 16.27
N LEU A 241 -4.39 14.21 17.29
CA LEU A 241 -4.94 14.71 18.55
C LEU A 241 -5.48 16.14 18.47
N SER A 242 -4.91 16.95 17.58
CA SER A 242 -5.30 18.34 17.38
C SER A 242 -5.42 18.62 15.88
N PRO A 243 -6.31 17.91 15.15
CA PRO A 243 -6.43 18.10 13.70
C PRO A 243 -6.75 19.56 13.38
N ASN A 244 -6.25 20.03 12.24
CA ASN A 244 -6.70 21.30 11.68
C ASN A 244 -8.23 21.30 11.52
N THR A 245 -8.81 22.50 11.53
CA THR A 245 -10.26 22.68 11.39
C THR A 245 -10.82 22.08 10.10
N ASP A 246 -9.98 21.92 9.07
CA ASP A 246 -10.29 21.11 7.88
C ASP A 246 -9.96 19.63 8.13
N ALA A 247 -11.00 18.84 8.43
CA ALA A 247 -10.88 17.39 8.57
C ALA A 247 -10.42 16.67 7.28
N GLY A 248 -10.48 17.35 6.12
CA GLY A 248 -10.05 16.83 4.82
C GLY A 248 -8.55 16.62 4.72
N ASP A 249 -7.75 17.53 5.28
CA ASP A 249 -6.29 17.47 5.24
C ASP A 249 -5.74 16.27 6.01
N LEU A 250 -6.16 16.11 7.27
CA LEU A 250 -5.77 14.93 8.06
C LEU A 250 -6.24 13.63 7.38
N GLN A 251 -7.44 13.62 6.79
CA GLN A 251 -7.93 12.46 6.05
C GLN A 251 -7.03 12.10 4.87
N LEU A 252 -6.56 13.08 4.10
CA LEU A 252 -5.63 12.88 3.00
C LEU A 252 -4.26 12.43 3.52
N ALA A 253 -3.70 13.06 4.55
CA ALA A 253 -2.46 12.63 5.18
C ALA A 253 -2.55 11.16 5.65
N MET A 254 -3.65 10.77 6.28
CA MET A 254 -3.90 9.39 6.70
C MET A 254 -4.07 8.41 5.54
N THR A 255 -4.53 8.88 4.37
CA THR A 255 -4.55 8.12 3.11
C THR A 255 -3.13 7.89 2.60
N LEU A 256 -2.31 8.95 2.53
CA LEU A 256 -0.91 8.90 2.12
C LEU A 256 -0.03 8.04 3.05
N ARG A 257 -0.37 7.92 4.34
CA ARG A 257 0.34 7.08 5.33
C ARG A 257 -0.05 5.61 5.30
N ASP A 258 -1.11 5.24 4.57
CA ASP A 258 -1.61 3.85 4.52
C ASP A 258 -1.64 3.27 3.09
N CYS A 259 -0.95 3.93 2.17
CA CYS A 259 -0.67 3.46 0.83
C CYS A 259 0.28 2.24 0.81
N SER A 260 0.37 1.60 -0.35
CA SER A 260 1.42 0.62 -0.69
C SER A 260 2.36 1.22 -1.74
N CYS A 261 3.64 0.87 -1.66
CA CYS A 261 4.64 1.12 -2.68
C CYS A 261 5.00 -0.21 -3.35
N PHE A 262 4.75 -0.31 -4.65
CA PHE A 262 5.14 -1.43 -5.48
C PHE A 262 6.45 -1.09 -6.18
N VAL A 263 7.43 -1.99 -6.09
CA VAL A 263 8.72 -1.85 -6.76
C VAL A 263 8.95 -3.08 -7.63
N ARG A 264 9.19 -2.86 -8.92
CA ARG A 264 9.58 -3.90 -9.86
C ARG A 264 10.97 -3.59 -10.38
N ILE A 265 11.86 -4.56 -10.22
CA ILE A 265 13.25 -4.52 -10.66
C ILE A 265 13.33 -5.44 -11.88
N PRO A 266 13.36 -4.90 -13.11
CA PRO A 266 13.36 -5.74 -14.29
C PRO A 266 14.63 -6.60 -14.38
N ALA A 267 14.50 -7.85 -14.81
CA ALA A 267 15.66 -8.76 -14.96
C ALA A 267 16.72 -8.20 -15.92
N ARG A 268 16.27 -7.49 -16.96
CA ARG A 268 17.15 -6.80 -17.91
C ARG A 268 17.84 -5.63 -17.22
N ALA A 269 19.14 -5.76 -16.96
CA ALA A 269 19.95 -4.78 -16.23
C ALA A 269 19.90 -3.34 -16.78
N GLY A 270 19.66 -3.16 -18.09
CA GLY A 270 19.56 -1.84 -18.72
C GLY A 270 18.21 -1.12 -18.54
N LEU A 271 17.21 -1.76 -17.93
CA LEU A 271 15.93 -1.12 -17.64
C LEU A 271 15.94 -0.49 -16.23
N PRO A 272 15.31 0.67 -16.04
CA PRO A 272 15.22 1.30 -14.72
C PRO A 272 14.37 0.46 -13.75
N VAL A 273 14.60 0.67 -12.46
CA VAL A 273 13.68 0.19 -11.41
C VAL A 273 12.38 0.99 -11.53
N GLU A 274 11.26 0.30 -11.61
CA GLU A 274 9.93 0.92 -11.62
C GLU A 274 9.37 0.91 -10.19
N ALA A 275 8.90 2.06 -9.70
CA ALA A 275 8.29 2.16 -8.39
C ALA A 275 7.04 3.04 -8.45
N LYS A 276 5.93 2.58 -7.86
CA LYS A 276 4.64 3.27 -7.91
C LYS A 276 3.89 3.17 -6.59
N ILE A 277 3.18 4.24 -6.22
CA ILE A 277 2.27 4.27 -5.07
C ILE A 277 0.86 3.84 -5.48
N ALA A 278 0.24 3.04 -4.63
CA ALA A 278 -1.11 2.50 -4.80
C ALA A 278 -1.90 2.55 -3.48
N ASP A 279 -3.15 2.06 -3.50
CA ASP A 279 -4.05 1.99 -2.33
C ASP A 279 -4.34 3.36 -1.68
N LEU A 280 -4.51 4.39 -2.52
CA LEU A 280 -4.85 5.76 -2.11
C LEU A 280 -6.37 6.01 -2.07
N ASP A 281 -7.13 5.02 -1.60
CA ASP A 281 -8.58 5.15 -1.46
C ASP A 281 -8.95 6.20 -0.41
N LYS A 282 -9.94 7.03 -0.72
CA LYS A 282 -10.53 7.99 0.21
C LYS A 282 -10.87 7.32 1.54
N LYS A 283 -10.28 7.80 2.63
CA LYS A 283 -10.67 7.39 3.99
C LYS A 283 -11.90 8.18 4.45
N ASN A 284 -12.74 7.58 5.31
CA ASN A 284 -13.81 8.33 5.96
C ASN A 284 -13.27 8.98 7.24
N GLY A 285 -12.77 10.21 7.14
CA GLY A 285 -12.12 10.93 8.25
C GLY A 285 -13.02 11.04 9.47
N LYS A 286 -14.28 11.47 9.28
CA LYS A 286 -15.27 11.60 10.35
C LYS A 286 -15.49 10.30 11.14
N ALA A 287 -15.59 9.17 10.43
CA ALA A 287 -15.79 7.87 11.08
C ALA A 287 -14.50 7.24 11.65
N LYS A 288 -13.32 7.74 11.26
CA LYS A 288 -12.02 7.18 11.66
C LYS A 288 -11.25 8.05 12.65
N LEU A 289 -11.63 9.32 12.83
CA LEU A 289 -10.92 10.27 13.67
C LEU A 289 -10.76 9.77 15.11
N GLU A 290 -11.84 9.31 15.73
CA GLU A 290 -11.81 8.78 17.10
C GLU A 290 -10.84 7.57 17.21
N TYR A 291 -10.85 6.69 16.21
CA TYR A 291 -9.91 5.56 16.14
C TYR A 291 -8.45 6.04 16.04
N TRP A 292 -8.18 7.05 15.22
CA TRP A 292 -6.83 7.63 15.07
C TRP A 292 -6.37 8.29 16.36
N GLN A 293 -7.22 9.10 16.99
CA GLN A 293 -6.96 9.76 18.26
C GLN A 293 -6.69 8.79 19.39
N ARG A 294 -7.55 7.77 19.53
CA ARG A 294 -7.38 6.73 20.54
C ARG A 294 -6.09 5.95 20.33
N THR A 295 -5.77 5.60 19.07
CA THR A 295 -4.51 4.93 18.75
C THR A 295 -3.32 5.81 19.14
N GLU A 296 -3.37 7.11 18.85
CA GLU A 296 -2.27 8.02 19.18
C GLU A 296 -2.09 8.18 20.70
N ARG A 297 -3.18 8.36 21.45
CA ARG A 297 -3.15 8.38 22.93
C ARG A 297 -2.58 7.10 23.52
N GLU A 298 -3.02 5.94 23.01
CA GLU A 298 -2.50 4.63 23.44
C GLU A 298 -0.98 4.53 23.27
N LEU A 299 -0.42 5.08 22.19
CA LEU A 299 1.03 5.08 21.96
C LEU A 299 1.79 5.98 22.94
N ILE A 300 1.21 7.13 23.28
CA ILE A 300 1.80 8.12 24.20
C ILE A 300 1.68 7.63 25.64
N GLU A 301 0.46 7.41 26.11
CA GLU A 301 0.15 7.04 27.50
C GLU A 301 0.72 5.66 27.86
N GLY A 302 0.84 4.76 26.88
CA GLY A 302 1.48 3.47 27.04
C GLY A 302 3.02 3.51 27.08
N GLY A 303 3.64 4.67 26.86
CA GLY A 303 5.10 4.83 26.87
C GLY A 303 5.82 4.21 25.67
N TYR A 304 5.09 3.88 24.59
CA TYR A 304 5.64 3.18 23.43
C TYR A 304 6.57 4.04 22.59
N TYR A 305 6.39 5.37 22.63
CA TYR A 305 7.30 6.32 21.99
C TYR A 305 8.63 6.40 22.73
N GLU A 306 8.64 6.40 24.06
CA GLU A 306 9.82 6.47 24.91
C GLU A 306 10.52 5.13 25.11
N GLY A 307 9.80 4.02 24.87
CA GLY A 307 10.30 2.67 25.14
C GLY A 307 10.22 2.27 26.61
N THR A 308 9.27 2.84 27.35
CA THR A 308 9.08 2.58 28.78
C THR A 308 7.96 1.57 29.07
N GLU A 309 7.29 1.06 28.04
CA GLU A 309 6.29 0.00 28.19
C GLU A 309 6.88 -1.27 28.83
N GLN A 310 6.03 -2.08 29.48
CA GLN A 310 6.44 -3.32 30.14
C GLN A 310 5.67 -4.53 29.60
N PRO A 311 6.35 -5.58 29.09
CA PRO A 311 7.80 -5.63 28.82
C PRO A 311 8.19 -4.72 27.63
N PRO A 312 9.43 -4.19 27.58
CA PRO A 312 9.87 -3.35 26.47
C PRO A 312 9.85 -4.08 25.13
N GLY A 313 9.19 -3.51 24.14
CA GLY A 313 9.20 -3.97 22.76
C GLY A 313 10.55 -3.69 22.10
N LYS A 314 11.17 -4.71 21.50
CA LYS A 314 12.40 -4.52 20.74
C LYS A 314 12.10 -3.91 19.38
N THR A 315 12.70 -2.78 19.07
CA THR A 315 12.68 -2.19 17.73
C THR A 315 14.10 -1.86 17.28
N ASN A 316 14.28 -1.65 15.98
CA ASN A 316 15.50 -1.07 15.43
C ASN A 316 15.16 0.34 14.96
N CYS A 317 14.54 1.17 15.80
CA CYS A 317 14.15 2.50 15.37
C CYS A 317 15.37 3.42 15.26
N LEU A 318 15.45 4.22 14.20
CA LEU A 318 16.48 5.25 14.01
C LEU A 318 16.68 6.10 15.27
N LEU A 319 15.59 6.63 15.85
CA LEU A 319 15.66 7.50 17.02
C LEU A 319 16.24 6.81 18.27
N GLU A 320 16.09 5.49 18.41
CA GLU A 320 16.70 4.73 19.51
C GLU A 320 18.20 4.56 19.27
N ARG A 321 18.58 4.25 18.02
CA ARG A 321 19.98 4.07 17.60
C ARG A 321 20.76 5.39 17.72
N ALA A 322 20.16 6.50 17.29
CA ALA A 322 20.77 7.83 17.41
C ALA A 322 21.02 8.23 18.87
N ALA A 323 20.09 7.94 19.78
CA ALA A 323 20.28 8.20 21.21
C ALA A 323 21.36 7.31 21.84
N ALA A 324 21.56 6.08 21.35
CA ALA A 324 22.59 5.18 21.85
C ALA A 324 24.01 5.61 21.43
N ASN A 325 24.17 6.26 20.27
CA ASN A 325 25.46 6.71 19.75
C ASN A 325 25.96 8.03 20.36
N GLN A 326 25.21 8.64 21.28
CA GLN A 326 25.57 9.88 21.98
C GLN A 326 26.30 9.63 23.32
N PHE A 327 26.51 8.36 23.67
CA PHE A 327 27.26 7.91 24.85
C PHE A 327 28.45 7.03 24.42
#